data_AF-A0A1B2YRT6-F1
#
_entry.id   AF-A0A1B2YRT6-F1
#
_cell.length_a   1.000
_cell.length_b   1.000
_cell.length_c   1.000
_cell.angle_alpha   90.00
_cell.angle_beta   90.00
_cell.angle_gamma   90.00
#
_symmetry.space_group_name_H-M   'P 1'
#
loop_
_entity.id
_entity.type
_entity.pdbx_description
1 polymer ?
#
loop_
_entity_poly.entity_id
_entity_poly.type
_entity_poly.pdbx_seq_one_letter_code
_entity_poly.pdbx_strand_id
1 'polypeptide(L)' 'SGAQVFIKPASAGTGVIAGGAMRAVLESAGIKNVLAKSQGSSNPHNVVKATFKALSMLRDANNIAQQRGVSLEKVYNG' A
#
# COMPACT_ATOMS: atom_id res chain seq x y z
N SER A 1 8.93 19.43 -2.55
CA SER A 1 9.06 17.98 -2.26
C SER A 1 7.70 17.34 -2.36
N GLY A 2 7.48 16.41 -3.30
CA GLY A 2 6.12 16.05 -3.76
C GLY A 2 6.07 14.71 -4.50
N ALA A 3 6.59 13.64 -3.90
CA ALA A 3 6.32 12.30 -4.38
C ALA A 3 4.99 11.84 -3.76
N GLN A 4 4.00 11.52 -4.59
CA GLN A 4 2.79 10.82 -4.16
C GLN A 4 2.86 9.40 -4.73
N VAL A 5 2.40 8.43 -3.96
CA VAL A 5 2.42 7.03 -4.38
C VAL A 5 1.02 6.46 -4.24
N PHE A 6 0.63 5.72 -5.26
CA PHE A 6 -0.58 4.94 -5.27
C PHE A 6 -0.20 3.47 -5.11
N ILE A 7 -0.88 2.77 -4.20
CA ILE A 7 -0.70 1.35 -3.93
C ILE A 7 -2.08 0.70 -3.93
N LYS A 8 -2.25 -0.35 -4.73
CA LYS A 8 -3.51 -1.10 -4.84
C LYS A 8 -3.23 -2.61 -4.75
N PRO A 9 -4.00 -3.37 -3.96
CA PRO A 9 -3.90 -4.82 -3.94
C PRO A 9 -4.22 -5.38 -5.33
N ALA A 10 -3.53 -6.45 -5.71
CA ALA A 10 -3.71 -7.13 -6.98
C ALA A 10 -4.11 -8.58 -6.77
N SER A 11 -4.75 -9.19 -7.78
CA SER A 11 -5.12 -10.61 -7.76
C SER A 11 -3.88 -11.50 -7.65
N ALA A 12 -4.08 -12.71 -7.11
CA ALA A 12 -3.00 -13.70 -7.02
C ALA A 12 -2.39 -13.98 -8.42
N GLY A 13 -1.07 -14.04 -8.49
CA GLY A 13 -0.32 -14.26 -9.73
C GLY A 13 0.05 -12.98 -10.50
N THR A 14 -0.39 -11.80 -10.06
CA THR A 14 -0.03 -10.52 -10.70
C THR A 14 1.44 -10.16 -10.48
N GLY A 15 2.02 -10.55 -9.35
CA GLY A 15 3.37 -10.13 -8.97
C GLY A 15 3.45 -8.67 -8.52
N VAL A 16 4.67 -8.13 -8.44
CA VAL A 16 4.95 -6.75 -8.00
C VAL A 16 5.15 -5.83 -9.21
N ILE A 17 4.09 -5.13 -9.58
CA ILE A 17 4.12 -4.14 -10.67
C ILE A 17 4.29 -2.75 -10.06
N ALA A 18 5.53 -2.28 -9.99
CA ALA A 18 5.90 -1.00 -9.40
C ALA A 18 7.17 -0.42 -10.05
N GLY A 19 7.39 0.90 -9.89
CA GLY A 19 8.66 1.54 -10.27
C GLY A 19 9.82 1.08 -9.37
N GLY A 20 11.06 1.12 -9.87
CA GLY A 20 12.21 0.47 -9.21
C GLY A 20 12.39 0.78 -7.72
N ALA A 21 12.33 2.06 -7.33
CA ALA A 21 12.45 2.46 -5.92
C ALA A 21 11.32 1.92 -5.03
N MET A 22 10.09 1.88 -5.54
CA MET A 22 8.94 1.31 -4.82
C MET A 22 9.01 -0.21 -4.77
N ARG A 23 9.39 -0.85 -5.89
CA ARG A 23 9.50 -2.30 -6.02
C ARG A 23 10.45 -2.88 -4.97
N ALA A 24 11.64 -2.29 -4.82
CA ALA A 24 12.61 -2.72 -3.82
C ALA A 24 12.04 -2.73 -2.39
N VAL A 25 11.25 -1.70 -2.04
CA VAL A 25 10.60 -1.61 -0.72
C VAL A 25 9.48 -2.65 -0.58
N LEU A 26 8.61 -2.77 -1.58
CA LEU A 26 7.46 -3.68 -1.56
C LEU A 26 7.89 -5.16 -1.51
N GLU A 27 8.92 -5.53 -2.28
CA GLU A 27 9.49 -6.88 -2.28
C GLU A 27 10.18 -7.18 -0.94
N SER A 28 10.95 -6.23 -0.40
CA SER A 28 11.59 -6.38 0.91
C SER A 28 10.58 -6.51 2.06
N ALA A 29 9.41 -5.88 1.91
CA ALA A 29 8.29 -6.02 2.86
C ALA A 29 7.52 -7.34 2.71
N GLY A 30 7.89 -8.20 1.74
CA GLY A 30 7.24 -9.50 1.51
C GLY A 30 5.93 -9.42 0.72
N ILE A 31 5.62 -8.29 0.08
CA ILE A 31 4.39 -8.12 -0.71
C ILE A 31 4.55 -8.82 -2.04
N LYS A 32 3.66 -9.78 -2.33
CA LYS A 32 3.75 -10.64 -3.52
C LYS A 32 2.93 -10.13 -4.70
N ASN A 33 1.77 -9.52 -4.45
CA ASN A 33 0.83 -9.11 -5.50
C ASN A 33 0.36 -7.68 -5.25
N VAL A 34 0.84 -6.73 -6.05
CA VAL A 34 0.53 -5.31 -5.88
C VAL A 34 0.72 -4.53 -7.17
N LEU A 35 -0.18 -3.58 -7.41
CA LEU A 35 -0.06 -2.55 -8.43
C LEU A 35 0.31 -1.24 -7.73
N ALA A 36 1.46 -0.67 -8.06
CA ALA A 36 1.90 0.57 -7.45
C ALA A 36 2.50 1.56 -8.48
N LYS A 37 2.20 2.85 -8.29
CA LYS A 37 2.63 3.91 -9.20
C LYS A 37 3.05 5.15 -8.41
N SER A 38 4.20 5.73 -8.78
CA SER A 38 4.55 7.09 -8.36
C SER A 38 3.81 8.11 -9.23
N GLN A 39 3.08 9.02 -8.59
CA GLN A 39 2.37 10.14 -9.17
C GLN A 39 3.01 11.43 -8.61
N GLY A 40 3.80 12.13 -9.43
CA GLY A 40 4.55 13.31 -9.00
C GLY A 40 6.06 13.10 -9.14
N SER A 41 6.84 13.50 -8.13
CA SER A 41 8.30 13.46 -8.18
C SER A 41 8.85 12.03 -8.36
N SER A 42 9.77 11.86 -9.31
CA SER A 42 10.48 10.62 -9.58
C SER A 42 11.78 10.46 -8.77
N ASN A 43 12.08 11.36 -7.83
CA ASN A 43 13.28 11.28 -7.00
C ASN A 43 13.20 10.02 -6.09
N PRO A 44 14.14 9.05 -6.20
CA PRO A 44 14.11 7.80 -5.45
C PRO A 44 13.99 7.98 -3.94
N HIS A 45 14.71 8.94 -3.35
CA HIS A 45 14.66 9.18 -1.89
C HIS A 45 13.26 9.56 -1.42
N ASN A 46 12.56 10.39 -2.19
CA ASN A 46 11.21 10.83 -1.84
C ASN A 46 10.19 9.72 -2.09
N VAL A 47 10.34 8.96 -3.17
CA VAL A 47 9.47 7.82 -3.50
C VAL A 47 9.57 6.72 -2.44
N VAL A 48 10.77 6.40 -1.95
CA VAL A 48 10.96 5.44 -0.85
C VAL A 48 10.25 5.93 0.41
N LYS A 49 10.49 7.18 0.84
CA LYS A 49 9.83 7.78 2.01
C LYS A 49 8.31 7.78 1.89
N ALA A 50 7.79 8.12 0.71
CA ALA A 50 6.36 8.11 0.43
C ALA A 50 5.78 6.68 0.47
N THR A 51 6.52 5.68 -0.01
CA THR A 51 6.12 4.26 0.03
C THR A 51 6.04 3.76 1.47
N PHE A 52 7.03 4.04 2.31
CA PHE A 52 6.98 3.72 3.74
C PHE A 52 5.78 4.38 4.43
N LYS A 53 5.57 5.68 4.19
CA LYS A 53 4.42 6.41 4.74
C LYS A 53 3.09 5.79 4.31
N ALA A 54 2.94 5.43 3.04
CA ALA A 54 1.72 4.81 2.52
C ALA A 54 1.45 3.44 3.17
N LEU A 55 2.48 2.60 3.33
CA LEU A 55 2.36 1.31 4.01
C LEU A 55 1.98 1.46 5.49
N SER A 56 2.57 2.43 6.21
CA SER A 56 2.23 2.68 7.62
C SER A 56 0.81 3.21 7.84
N MET A 57 0.16 3.74 6.81
CA MET A 57 -1.22 4.24 6.89
C MET A 57 -2.28 3.14 6.63
N LEU A 58 -1.86 1.96 6.15
CA LEU A 58 -2.77 0.84 5.92
C LEU A 58 -3.33 0.33 7.24
N ARG A 59 -4.63 0.03 7.24
CA ARG A 59 -5.34 -0.51 8.41
C ARG A 59 -6.05 -1.80 8.01
N ASP A 60 -5.94 -2.79 8.88
CA ASP A 60 -6.62 -4.07 8.76
C ASP A 60 -8.11 -3.95 9.12
N ALA A 61 -8.94 -4.84 8.55
CA ALA A 61 -10.38 -4.85 8.76
C ALA A 61 -10.75 -5.10 10.24
N ASN A 62 -10.02 -5.94 10.97
CA ASN A 62 -10.26 -6.17 12.41
C ASN A 62 -9.96 -4.91 13.22
N ASN A 63 -8.88 -4.21 12.90
CA ASN A 63 -8.55 -2.95 13.57
C ASN A 63 -9.67 -1.92 13.36
N ILE A 64 -10.19 -1.81 12.13
CA ILE A 64 -11.33 -0.93 11.82
C ILE A 64 -12.60 -1.36 12.55
N ALA A 65 -12.90 -2.67 12.61
CA ALA A 65 -14.06 -3.21 13.32
C ALA A 65 -14.01 -2.86 14.82
N GLN A 66 -12.85 -3.07 15.45
CA GLN A 66 -12.61 -2.72 16.85
C GLN A 66 -12.71 -1.22 17.11
N GLN A 67 -12.08 -0.39 16.27
CA GLN A 67 -12.16 1.07 16.40
C GLN A 67 -13.60 1.60 16.27
N ARG A 68 -14.42 0.97 15.44
CA ARG A 68 -15.83 1.36 15.21
C ARG A 68 -16.82 0.68 16.16
N GLY A 69 -16.41 -0.33 16.93
CA GLY A 69 -17.29 -1.11 17.80
C GLY A 69 -18.34 -1.93 17.04
N VAL A 70 -18.04 -2.37 15.81
CA VAL A 70 -18.95 -3.15 14.96
C VAL A 70 -18.38 -4.53 14.64
N SER A 71 -19.23 -5.48 14.26
CA SER A 71 -18.78 -6.79 13.78
C SER A 71 -18.02 -6.68 12.45
N LEU A 72 -17.14 -7.66 12.19
CA LEU A 72 -16.42 -7.76 10.91
C LEU A 72 -17.37 -7.82 9.71
N GLU A 73 -18.46 -8.58 9.83
CA GLU A 73 -19.46 -8.71 8.77
C GLU A 73 -20.07 -7.36 8.40
N LYS A 74 -20.30 -6.48 9.39
CA LYS A 74 -20.78 -5.12 9.16
C LYS A 74 -19.72 -4.25 8.46
N VAL A 75 -18.43 -4.46 8.72
CA VAL A 75 -17.36 -3.76 7.99
C VAL A 75 -17.31 -4.16 6.51
N TYR A 76 -17.57 -5.42 6.20
CA TYR A 76 -17.56 -5.92 4.81
C TYR A 76 -18.83 -5.61 4.04
N ASN A 77 -19.99 -5.64 4.69
CA ASN A 77 -21.30 -5.56 4.03
C ASN A 77 -22.03 -4.21 4.22
N GLY A 78 -21.54 -3.32 5.10
CA GLY A 78 -22.14 -2.02 5.39
C GLY A 78 -23.13 -2.04 6.55
#